data_AF-A0A1Y1MNZ1-F1
#
_entry.id   AF-A0A1Y1MNZ1-F1
#
_cell.length_a   1.000
_cell.length_b   1.000
_cell.length_c   1.000
_cell.angle_alpha   90.00
_cell.angle_beta   90.00
_cell.angle_gamma   90.00
#
_symmetry.space_group_name_H-M   'P 1'
#
loop_
_entity.id
_entity.type
_entity.pdbx_description
1 polymer ?
#
loop_
_entity_poly.entity_id
_entity_poly.type
_entity_poly.pdbx_seq_one_letter_code
_entity_poly.pdbx_strand_id
1 'polypeptide(L)'
;MQEVHNPRRKKIFSQLAIGGQTISQLQKRVVRCRAAGYQYRLASEVFVMIGTNDVLRNTPYNSMKLSLLRLLATIKNQGVQNIRLCTILPIHRATGDQRDT
;
A
#
# COMPACT_ATOMS: atom_id res chain seq x y z
N MET A 1 25.02 -19.17 -24.25
CA MET A 1 24.14 -19.52 -23.12
C MET A 1 22.73 -19.12 -23.49
N GLN A 2 21.82 -20.08 -23.65
CA GLN A 2 20.42 -19.80 -24.02
C GLN A 2 19.69 -19.21 -22.81
N GLU A 3 19.05 -18.05 -23.01
CA GLU A 3 18.13 -17.49 -22.02
C GLU A 3 16.88 -18.36 -21.95
N VAL A 4 16.68 -19.02 -20.82
CA VAL A 4 15.42 -19.68 -20.49
C VAL A 4 14.38 -18.58 -20.23
N HIS A 5 13.63 -18.20 -21.26
CA HIS A 5 12.49 -17.31 -21.14
C HIS A 5 11.39 -18.03 -20.36
N ASN A 6 11.33 -17.82 -19.05
CA ASN A 6 10.24 -18.32 -18.21
C ASN A 6 9.10 -17.28 -18.19
N PRO A 7 7.99 -17.50 -18.91
CA PRO A 7 6.89 -16.54 -19.03
C PRO A 7 6.16 -16.27 -17.70
N ARG A 8 6.52 -16.97 -16.61
CA ARG A 8 5.91 -16.85 -15.28
C ARG A 8 6.68 -15.97 -14.30
N ARG A 9 7.82 -15.36 -14.69
CA ARG A 9 8.53 -14.41 -13.81
C ARG A 9 7.78 -13.07 -13.76
N LYS A 10 6.75 -12.98 -12.91
CA LYS A 10 6.14 -11.70 -12.52
C LYS A 10 7.23 -10.82 -11.89
N LYS A 11 7.57 -9.69 -12.52
CA LYS A 11 8.47 -8.68 -11.93
C LYS A 11 7.73 -7.99 -10.78
N ILE A 12 8.22 -8.13 -9.57
CA ILE A 12 7.71 -7.44 -8.38
C ILE A 12 8.52 -6.16 -8.20
N PHE A 13 7.85 -5.02 -8.18
CA PHE A 13 8.48 -3.73 -7.96
C PHE A 13 8.17 -3.24 -6.53
N SER A 14 9.20 -3.16 -5.68
CA SER A 14 9.06 -2.81 -4.26
C SER A 14 9.34 -1.33 -3.94
N GLN A 15 9.51 -0.46 -4.93
CA GLN A 15 10.02 0.90 -4.74
C GLN A 15 9.09 1.83 -3.92
N LEU A 16 7.83 1.42 -3.70
CA LEU A 16 6.88 2.15 -2.85
C LEU A 16 6.82 1.64 -1.40
N ALA A 17 7.36 0.46 -1.11
CA ALA A 17 7.36 -0.12 0.23
C ALA A 17 8.53 0.44 1.04
N ILE A 18 8.23 1.21 2.09
CA ILE A 18 9.22 1.87 2.94
C ILE A 18 8.91 1.58 4.40
N GLY A 19 9.93 1.24 5.18
CA GLY A 19 9.82 1.06 6.62
C GLY A 19 9.27 2.30 7.33
N GLY A 20 8.38 2.11 8.30
CA GLY A 20 7.78 3.22 9.06
C GLY A 20 6.71 4.03 8.32
N GLN A 21 6.34 3.64 7.09
CA GLN A 21 5.36 4.34 6.27
C GLN A 21 3.93 4.20 6.83
N THR A 22 3.21 5.32 6.94
CA THR A 22 1.78 5.37 7.25
C THR A 22 0.92 5.34 5.98
N ILE A 23 -0.38 5.08 6.11
CA ILE A 23 -1.34 5.05 4.98
C ILE A 23 -1.31 6.38 4.21
N SER A 24 -1.33 7.51 4.92
CA SER A 24 -1.33 8.84 4.30
C SER A 24 -0.02 9.15 3.56
N GLN A 25 1.11 8.67 4.07
CA GLN A 25 2.40 8.82 3.40
C GLN A 25 2.48 7.99 2.11
N LEU A 26 1.96 6.76 2.13
CA LEU A 26 1.86 5.94 0.92
C LEU A 26 0.98 6.62 -0.13
N GLN A 27 -0.17 7.16 0.26
CA GLN A 27 -1.05 7.89 -0.66
C GLN A 27 -0.31 9.03 -1.37
N LYS A 28 0.44 9.87 -0.63
CA LYS A 28 1.24 10.97 -1.21
C LYS A 28 2.30 10.48 -2.21
N ARG A 29 2.85 9.28 -2.03
CA ARG A 29 3.80 8.69 -2.98
C ARG A 29 3.10 8.13 -4.21
N VAL A 30 1.96 7.47 -4.03
CA VAL A 30 1.13 6.99 -5.12
C VAL A 30 0.71 8.15 -6.02
N VAL A 31 0.24 9.28 -5.47
CA VAL A 31 -0.09 10.48 -6.26
C VAL A 31 1.10 10.94 -7.11
N ARG A 32 2.31 10.96 -6.54
CA ARG A 32 3.53 11.35 -7.25
C ARG A 32 3.91 10.43 -8.40
N CYS A 33 3.42 9.19 -8.45
CA CYS A 33 3.65 8.27 -9.57
C CYS A 33 3.01 8.76 -10.89
N ARG A 34 2.05 9.70 -10.84
CA ARG A 34 1.51 10.36 -12.04
C ARG A 34 2.22 11.64 -12.43
N ALA A 35 3.13 12.16 -11.59
CA ALA A 35 3.76 13.46 -11.85
C ALA A 35 4.68 13.37 -13.08
N ALA A 36 4.70 14.44 -13.88
CA ALA A 36 5.63 14.56 -15.00
C ALA A 36 7.08 14.43 -14.50
N GLY A 37 7.88 13.60 -15.18
CA GLY A 37 9.28 13.34 -14.80
C GLY A 37 9.49 12.23 -13.74
N TYR A 38 8.42 11.64 -13.18
CA TYR A 38 8.56 10.48 -12.30
C TYR A 38 8.67 9.19 -13.10
N GLN A 39 9.79 8.46 -12.97
CA GLN A 39 10.05 7.24 -13.74
C GLN A 39 9.22 6.03 -13.29
N TYR A 40 8.58 6.11 -12.12
CA TYR A 40 7.86 4.98 -11.53
C TYR A 40 6.36 5.05 -11.80
N ARG A 41 5.81 3.96 -12.34
CA ARG A 41 4.37 3.77 -12.55
C ARG A 41 3.88 2.57 -11.76
N LEU A 42 2.62 2.62 -11.33
CA LEU A 42 1.97 1.45 -10.73
C LEU A 42 1.77 0.36 -11.78
N ALA A 43 1.92 -0.89 -11.36
CA ALA A 43 1.59 -2.05 -12.18
C ALA A 43 0.07 -2.28 -12.25
N SER A 44 -0.39 -3.12 -13.17
CA SER A 44 -1.80 -3.49 -13.30
C SER A 44 -2.34 -4.28 -12.09
N GLU A 45 -1.45 -4.95 -11.34
CA GLU A 45 -1.74 -5.66 -10.10
C GLU A 45 -0.82 -5.12 -8.99
N VAL A 46 -1.40 -4.75 -7.84
CA VAL A 46 -0.65 -4.26 -6.68
C VAL A 46 -1.06 -5.01 -5.41
N PHE A 47 -0.08 -5.25 -4.55
CA PHE A 47 -0.26 -5.78 -3.20
C PHE A 47 -0.05 -4.64 -2.22
N VAL A 48 -1.03 -4.43 -1.34
CA VAL A 48 -1.02 -3.32 -0.38
C VAL A 48 -1.07 -3.91 1.02
N MET A 49 0.06 -3.79 1.72
CA MET A 49 0.20 -4.08 3.15
C MET A 49 0.59 -2.78 3.84
N ILE A 50 -0.32 -2.19 4.60
CA ILE A 50 -0.16 -0.86 5.20
C ILE A 50 -1.04 -0.74 6.45
N GLY A 51 -0.77 0.25 7.30
CA GLY A 51 -1.56 0.53 8.51
C GLY A 51 -0.88 0.13 9.81
N THR A 52 0.13 -0.75 9.79
CA THR A 52 0.91 -1.14 10.99
C THR A 52 1.42 0.07 11.75
N ASN A 53 2.02 1.04 11.03
CA ASN A 53 2.59 2.23 11.65
C ASN A 53 1.52 3.22 12.12
N ASP A 54 0.36 3.26 11.46
CA ASP A 54 -0.77 4.08 11.89
C ASP A 54 -1.32 3.56 13.23
N VAL A 55 -1.46 2.24 13.36
CA VAL A 55 -1.86 1.56 14.62
C VAL A 55 -0.83 1.80 15.72
N LEU A 56 0.46 1.56 15.44
CA LEU A 56 1.54 1.77 16.43
C LEU A 56 1.67 3.22 16.90
N ARG A 57 1.15 4.18 16.12
CA ARG A 57 1.11 5.61 16.46
C ARG A 57 -0.21 6.06 17.07
N ASN A 58 -1.10 5.12 17.43
CA ASN A 58 -2.43 5.40 17.97
C ASN A 58 -3.29 6.30 17.06
N THR A 59 -3.17 6.12 15.74
CA THR A 59 -4.02 6.86 14.80
C THR A 59 -5.49 6.42 14.99
N PRO A 60 -6.46 7.35 15.08
CA PRO A 60 -7.86 6.99 15.23
C PRO A 60 -8.36 6.11 14.09
N TYR A 61 -9.18 5.10 14.40
CA TYR A 61 -9.72 4.16 13.42
C TYR A 61 -10.41 4.86 12.25
N ASN A 62 -11.26 5.85 12.52
CA ASN A 62 -11.94 6.62 11.47
C ASN A 62 -10.97 7.33 10.53
N SER A 63 -9.86 7.87 11.06
CA SER A 63 -8.81 8.50 10.26
C SER A 63 -8.05 7.47 9.41
N MET A 64 -7.79 6.28 9.95
CA MET A 64 -7.18 5.17 9.20
C MET A 64 -8.09 4.68 8.08
N LYS A 65 -9.38 4.44 8.38
CA LYS A 65 -10.41 4.03 7.42
C LYS A 65 -10.52 5.01 6.26
N LEU A 66 -10.66 6.31 6.56
CA LEU A 66 -10.75 7.35 5.55
C LEU A 66 -9.48 7.42 4.69
N SER A 67 -8.30 7.32 5.32
CA SER A 67 -7.02 7.34 4.62
C SER A 67 -6.85 6.13 3.70
N LEU A 68 -7.29 4.94 4.14
CA LEU A 68 -7.24 3.72 3.34
C LEU A 68 -8.18 3.81 2.13
N LEU A 69 -9.41 4.29 2.32
CA LEU A 69 -10.35 4.50 1.21
C LEU A 69 -9.78 5.47 0.17
N ARG A 70 -9.19 6.59 0.61
CA ARG A 70 -8.56 7.56 -0.28
C ARG A 70 -7.36 6.96 -1.02
N LEU A 71 -6.53 6.16 -0.35
CA LEU A 71 -5.43 5.44 -0.98
C LEU A 71 -5.94 4.50 -2.08
N LEU A 72 -6.94 3.68 -1.78
CA LEU A 72 -7.52 2.73 -2.73
C LEU A 72 -8.12 3.42 -3.96
N ALA A 73 -8.87 4.50 -3.74
CA ALA A 73 -9.40 5.32 -4.82
C ALA A 73 -8.26 5.91 -5.68
N THR A 74 -7.19 6.41 -5.04
CA THR A 74 -6.03 6.96 -5.75
C THR A 74 -5.34 5.90 -6.61
N ILE A 75 -5.17 4.68 -6.10
CA ILE A 75 -4.60 3.56 -6.84
C ILE A 75 -5.50 3.17 -8.02
N LYS A 76 -6.81 3.06 -7.82
CA LYS A 76 -7.77 2.75 -8.90
C LYS A 76 -7.76 3.80 -10.00
N ASN A 77 -7.70 5.08 -9.64
CA ASN A 77 -7.65 6.19 -10.59
C ASN A 77 -6.36 6.22 -11.45
N GLN A 78 -5.37 5.37 -11.13
CA GLN A 78 -4.15 5.19 -11.93
C GLN A 78 -4.24 4.01 -12.91
N GLY A 79 -5.41 3.39 -13.08
CA GLY A 79 -5.62 2.30 -14.03
C GLY A 79 -5.19 0.93 -13.48
N VAL A 80 -4.97 0.81 -12.17
CA VAL A 80 -4.68 -0.48 -11.54
C VAL A 80 -5.93 -1.36 -11.55
N GLN A 81 -5.82 -2.52 -12.19
CA GLN A 81 -6.94 -3.45 -12.35
C GLN A 81 -7.18 -4.23 -11.07
N ASN A 82 -6.11 -4.76 -10.48
CA ASN A 82 -6.18 -5.66 -9.32
C ASN A 82 -5.47 -5.05 -8.10
N ILE A 83 -6.20 -4.90 -7.00
CA ILE A 83 -5.64 -4.44 -5.72
C ILE A 83 -5.86 -5.56 -4.70
N ARG A 84 -4.77 -6.10 -4.17
CA ARG A 84 -4.79 -7.12 -3.11
C ARG A 84 -4.44 -6.47 -1.78
N LEU A 85 -5.46 -6.24 -0.96
CA LEU A 85 -5.28 -5.81 0.41
C LEU A 85 -4.78 -6.99 1.25
N CYS A 86 -3.64 -6.79 1.89
CA CYS A 86 -3.04 -7.76 2.79
C CYS A 86 -3.26 -7.27 4.22
N THR A 87 -3.82 -8.12 5.07
CA THR A 87 -3.93 -7.84 6.50
C THR A 87 -2.68 -8.30 7.23
N ILE A 88 -2.33 -7.58 8.27
CA ILE A 88 -1.32 -7.99 9.24
C ILE A 88 -2.00 -8.77 10.36
N LEU A 89 -1.28 -9.76 10.90
CA LEU A 89 -1.68 -10.47 12.11
C LEU A 89 -1.95 -9.47 13.25
N PRO A 90 -2.84 -9.81 14.21
CA PRO A 90 -3.15 -8.94 15.34
C PRO A 90 -1.87 -8.45 16.02
N ILE A 91 -1.67 -7.14 16.06
CA ILE A 91 -0.52 -6.55 16.76
C ILE A 91 -0.85 -6.57 18.24
N HIS A 92 -0.28 -7.50 19.01
CA HIS A 92 -0.56 -7.65 20.45
C HIS A 92 -0.21 -6.40 21.30
N ARG A 93 0.54 -5.44 20.74
CA ARG A 93 0.88 -4.16 21.38
C ARG A 93 0.00 -2.97 20.96
N ALA A 94 -0.95 -3.17 20.04
CA ALA A 94 -1.99 -2.18 19.79
C ALA A 94 -2.91 -2.18 21.03
N THR A 95 -2.97 -1.05 21.72
CA THR A 95 -3.70 -0.87 22.98
C THR A 95 -5.15 -1.33 22.88
N GLY A 96 -5.70 -1.82 24.00
CA GLY A 96 -6.98 -2.54 24.10
C GLY A 96 -8.23 -1.77 23.66
N ASP A 97 -8.15 -0.47 23.39
CA ASP A 97 -9.28 0.39 23.02
C ASP A 97 -9.77 0.24 21.57
N GLN A 98 -9.10 -0.55 20.74
CA GLN A 98 -9.43 -0.69 19.31
C GLN A 98 -10.18 -1.98 18.95
N ARG A 99 -10.60 -2.78 19.94
CA ARG A 99 -11.31 -4.04 19.70
C ARG A 99 -12.84 -3.92 19.80
N ASP A 100 -13.35 -2.82 20.36
CA ASP A 100 -14.76 -2.65 20.71
C ASP A 100 -15.35 -1.34 20.14
N THR A 101 -15.46 -1.20 18.82
CA THR A 101 -16.42 -0.31 18.10
C THR A 101 -16.62 -0.80 16.68
#